data_AF-A0A9Q4AHJ7-F1
#
_entry.id   AF-A0A9Q4AHJ7-F1
#
_cell.length_a   1.000
_cell.length_b   1.000
_cell.length_c   1.000
_cell.angle_alpha   90.00
_cell.angle_beta   90.00
_cell.angle_gamma   90.00
#
_symmetry.space_group_name_H-M   'P 1'
#
loop_
_entity.id
_entity.type
_entity.pdbx_description
1 polymer ?
#
loop_
_entity_poly.entity_id
_entity_poly.type
_entity_poly.pdbx_seq_one_letter_code
_entity_poly.pdbx_strand_id
1 'polypeptide(L)'
;MSEWYFKKNEQKVGPFTNVEMIALYRKKEINNLTLVQKSPHPEWVVFKQTELHQHALNHGNSELKIGNLFSAVFKKHSKEEGEKVFIAGTKYTTPATSDIPHSWPHPWVFSRVFLVLIITYFLLLACTYLFDNSNTIPGLMVIGSFAVPFSVLLFFFETNAPRNISVFDVVRMFFIGGVAALVATLVIYSIIPVGKLNYFNALLVGFIEETGKMIIVALFIRSLNSKYILNGLLIGAAVGAGFAAFESLGYAFNYSVDAAFLFKDIHIAGETMINVIFSRGWQSIGGHVVWAAITGAALVIAKGDQKLGMHHIFTGTFWKWFIIPIALHFVWDCPFNPLPAIAFKQIVLIVVVWFVILRLISKGLKQVSVISAASKAAK
;
A
#
# COMPACT_ATOMS: atom_id res chain seq x y z
N MET A 1 29.06 21.77 19.06
CA MET A 1 28.34 21.49 17.80
C MET A 1 29.19 22.01 16.65
N SER A 2 29.29 21.29 15.53
CA SER A 2 30.06 21.79 14.37
C SER A 2 29.30 22.93 13.71
N GLU A 3 29.94 24.10 13.61
CA GLU A 3 29.37 25.29 12.98
C GLU A 3 29.98 25.49 11.60
N TRP A 4 29.13 25.64 10.60
CA TRP A 4 29.50 25.84 9.21
C TRP A 4 29.15 27.23 8.71
N TYR A 5 29.94 27.71 7.77
CA TYR A 5 29.71 28.95 7.07
C TYR A 5 29.86 28.71 5.57
N PHE A 6 29.17 29.49 4.74
CA PHE A 6 29.38 29.48 3.29
C PHE A 6 29.60 30.89 2.76
N LYS A 7 30.27 30.98 1.61
CA LYS A 7 30.59 32.26 0.96
C LYS A 7 29.52 32.60 -0.09
N LYS A 8 28.93 33.80 0.02
CA LYS A 8 27.95 34.33 -0.95
C LYS A 8 28.31 35.78 -1.27
N ASN A 9 28.61 36.09 -2.53
CA ASN A 9 29.05 37.42 -2.96
C ASN A 9 30.18 37.99 -2.08
N GLU A 10 31.24 37.20 -1.85
CA GLU A 10 32.37 37.54 -0.97
C GLU A 10 32.07 37.70 0.52
N GLN A 11 30.82 37.55 0.97
CA GLN A 11 30.44 37.62 2.39
C GLN A 11 30.38 36.25 3.04
N LYS A 12 30.80 36.18 4.31
CA LYS A 12 30.68 35.00 5.18
C LYS A 12 29.27 34.93 5.76
N VAL A 13 28.53 33.86 5.45
CA VAL A 13 27.14 33.63 5.91
C VAL A 13 27.10 32.43 6.84
N GLY A 14 26.55 32.60 8.06
CA GLY A 14 26.41 31.56 9.09
C GLY A 14 26.39 32.14 10.51
N PRO A 15 26.51 31.32 11.57
CA PRO A 15 26.77 29.87 11.54
C PRO A 15 25.54 29.02 11.18
N PHE A 16 25.79 27.84 10.62
CA PHE A 16 24.80 26.81 10.31
C PHE A 16 25.23 25.45 10.88
N THR A 17 24.26 24.64 11.28
CA THR A 17 24.47 23.23 11.64
C THR A 17 24.66 22.34 10.40
N ASN A 18 25.14 21.11 10.59
CA ASN A 18 25.24 20.10 9.53
C ASN A 18 23.90 19.90 8.78
N VAL A 19 22.79 19.92 9.51
CA VAL A 19 21.44 19.72 8.94
C VAL A 19 21.01 20.90 8.08
N GLU A 20 21.27 22.12 8.54
CA GLU A 20 20.94 23.36 7.81
C GLU A 20 21.77 23.50 6.54
N MET A 21 23.07 23.18 6.58
CA MET A 21 23.93 23.16 5.40
C MET A 21 23.42 22.19 4.31
N ILE A 22 23.00 20.99 4.71
CA ILE A 22 22.40 20.01 3.79
C ILE A 22 21.07 20.56 3.21
N ALA A 23 20.26 21.24 4.04
CA ALA A 23 19.01 21.84 3.58
C ALA A 23 19.22 22.97 2.56
N LEU A 24 20.22 23.84 2.77
CA LEU A 24 20.61 24.90 1.84
C LEU A 24 21.05 24.32 0.49
N TYR A 25 21.84 23.25 0.49
CA TYR A 25 22.27 22.57 -0.73
C TYR A 25 21.07 22.00 -1.51
N ARG A 26 20.10 21.40 -0.80
CA ARG A 26 18.88 20.85 -1.41
C ARG A 26 17.96 21.91 -1.99
N LYS A 27 17.85 23.07 -1.34
CA LYS A 27 17.09 24.23 -1.83
C LYS A 27 17.80 24.94 -2.99
N LYS A 28 18.98 24.45 -3.43
CA LYS A 28 19.83 25.07 -4.44
C LYS A 28 20.31 26.47 -4.07
N GLU A 29 20.33 26.78 -2.77
CA GLU A 29 20.89 28.04 -2.26
C GLU A 29 22.42 27.99 -2.20
N ILE A 30 22.98 26.79 -2.05
CA ILE A 30 24.41 26.48 -2.25
C ILE A 30 24.55 25.32 -3.24
N ASN A 31 25.70 25.20 -3.91
CA ASN A 31 25.96 24.20 -4.94
C ASN A 31 27.31 23.49 -4.72
N ASN A 32 27.67 22.56 -5.62
CA ASN A 32 28.89 21.77 -5.52
C ASN A 32 30.16 22.61 -5.40
N LEU A 33 30.18 23.79 -6.00
CA LEU A 33 31.33 24.70 -6.07
C LEU A 33 31.29 25.77 -4.98
N THR A 34 30.24 25.84 -4.16
CA THR A 34 30.15 26.82 -3.08
C THR A 34 31.26 26.57 -2.06
N LEU A 35 32.01 27.63 -1.74
CA LEU A 35 33.03 27.59 -0.69
C LEU A 35 32.37 27.57 0.68
N VAL A 36 32.77 26.62 1.51
CA VAL A 36 32.29 26.40 2.87
C VAL A 36 33.45 26.29 3.85
N GLN A 37 33.21 26.66 5.10
CA GLN A 37 34.20 26.65 6.18
C GLN A 37 33.58 25.99 7.42
N LYS A 38 34.33 25.11 8.09
CA LYS A 38 33.91 24.42 9.31
C LYS A 38 34.69 24.96 10.50
N SER A 39 34.01 25.61 11.45
CA SER A 39 34.63 26.06 12.69
C SER A 39 35.17 24.86 13.51
N PRO A 40 36.40 24.91 14.06
CA PRO A 40 37.31 26.06 14.14
C PRO A 40 38.35 26.16 13.02
N HIS A 41 38.24 25.35 11.95
CA HIS A 41 39.22 25.34 10.87
C HIS A 41 39.09 26.61 9.99
N PRO A 42 40.19 27.34 9.75
CA PRO A 42 40.16 28.60 9.00
C PRO A 42 40.07 28.42 7.48
N GLU A 43 40.23 27.21 6.96
CA GLU A 43 40.27 26.95 5.53
C GLU A 43 38.89 26.93 4.87
N TRP A 44 38.79 27.60 3.72
CA TRP A 44 37.62 27.51 2.85
C TRP A 44 37.82 26.37 1.86
N VAL A 45 36.92 25.39 1.91
CA VAL A 45 36.93 24.23 1.02
C VAL A 45 35.68 24.24 0.16
N VAL A 46 35.78 23.66 -1.03
CA VAL A 46 34.63 23.51 -1.92
C VAL A 46 33.65 22.52 -1.29
N PHE A 47 32.35 22.82 -1.27
CA PHE A 47 31.33 21.97 -0.63
C PHE A 47 31.46 20.51 -1.07
N LYS A 48 31.67 20.25 -2.37
CA LYS A 48 31.91 18.90 -2.94
C LYS A 48 33.02 18.09 -2.26
N GLN A 49 34.01 18.75 -1.66
CA GLN A 49 35.16 18.09 -1.02
C GLN A 49 34.92 17.81 0.48
N THR A 50 33.77 18.21 1.01
CA THR A 50 33.45 18.04 2.43
C THR A 50 32.77 16.71 2.72
N GLU A 51 32.91 16.22 3.95
CA GLU A 51 32.11 15.11 4.49
C GLU A 51 30.61 15.38 4.36
N LEU A 52 30.19 16.64 4.49
CA LEU A 52 28.79 17.06 4.33
C LEU A 52 28.25 16.82 2.93
N HIS A 53 29.08 16.89 1.89
CA HIS A 53 28.63 16.61 0.53
C HIS A 53 28.32 15.13 0.34
N GLN A 54 29.16 14.25 0.87
CA GLN A 54 28.86 12.81 0.90
C GLN A 54 27.59 12.54 1.71
N HIS A 55 27.39 13.22 2.85
CA HIS A 55 26.13 13.14 3.59
C HIS A 55 24.94 13.73 2.83
N ALA A 56 25.12 14.82 2.09
CA ALA A 56 24.07 15.44 1.27
C ALA A 56 23.66 14.52 0.11
N LEU A 57 24.61 13.79 -0.49
CA LEU A 57 24.37 12.74 -1.49
C LEU A 57 23.74 11.49 -0.88
N ASN A 58 24.27 10.99 0.25
CA ASN A 58 23.79 9.75 0.90
C ASN A 58 22.44 9.91 1.60
N HIS A 59 22.14 11.09 2.16
CA HIS A 59 20.80 11.43 2.66
C HIS A 59 19.86 11.95 1.56
N GLY A 60 20.36 12.08 0.33
CA GLY A 60 19.72 12.79 -0.76
C GLY A 60 19.75 12.01 -2.07
N ASN A 61 19.43 10.71 -2.04
CA ASN A 61 18.75 10.10 -3.17
C ASN A 61 17.92 8.87 -2.76
N SER A 62 16.87 9.10 -1.97
CA SER A 62 15.66 8.28 -2.07
C SER A 62 14.88 8.65 -3.34
N GLU A 63 15.56 8.76 -4.48
CA GLU A 63 14.90 8.80 -5.78
C GLU A 63 13.98 7.58 -5.82
N LEU A 64 12.75 7.78 -6.27
CA LEU A 64 11.78 6.73 -6.56
C LEU A 64 12.36 5.81 -7.64
N LYS A 65 13.31 4.95 -7.28
CA LYS A 65 13.81 3.90 -8.15
C LYS A 65 12.85 2.74 -8.01
N ILE A 66 11.69 2.86 -8.68
CA ILE A 66 10.68 1.79 -8.78
C ILE A 66 11.34 0.47 -9.19
N GLY A 67 12.38 0.52 -10.03
CA GLY A 67 13.19 -0.65 -10.39
C GLY A 67 13.84 -1.38 -9.21
N ASN A 68 14.18 -0.67 -8.12
CA ASN A 68 14.74 -1.31 -6.92
C ASN A 68 13.69 -2.13 -6.17
N LEU A 69 12.43 -1.68 -6.16
CA LEU A 69 11.32 -2.35 -5.46
C LEU A 69 11.11 -3.78 -5.98
N PHE A 70 11.23 -3.98 -7.30
CA PHE A 70 11.01 -5.28 -7.95
C PHE A 70 12.31 -6.02 -8.29
N SER A 71 13.48 -5.44 -7.99
CA SER A 71 14.78 -6.03 -8.33
C SER A 71 15.04 -7.41 -7.68
N ALA A 72 14.42 -7.68 -6.53
CA ALA A 72 14.56 -8.97 -5.85
C ALA A 72 13.65 -10.05 -6.44
N VAL A 73 12.60 -9.70 -7.19
CA VAL A 73 11.64 -10.68 -7.74
C VAL A 73 12.33 -11.70 -8.65
N PHE A 74 13.33 -11.25 -9.43
CA PHE A 74 14.04 -12.08 -10.40
C PHE A 74 15.28 -12.78 -9.84
N LYS A 75 15.60 -12.58 -8.55
CA LYS A 75 16.73 -13.24 -7.89
C LYS A 75 16.34 -14.61 -7.35
N LYS A 76 17.33 -15.49 -7.19
CA LYS A 76 17.18 -16.73 -6.42
C LYS A 76 17.20 -16.37 -4.94
N HIS A 77 16.29 -16.98 -4.18
CA HIS A 77 16.18 -16.84 -2.74
C HIS A 77 16.14 -18.23 -2.12
N SER A 78 16.79 -18.37 -0.98
CA SER A 78 16.74 -19.55 -0.13
C SER A 78 15.40 -19.66 0.59
N LYS A 79 15.09 -20.88 1.08
CA LYS A 79 13.90 -21.13 1.90
C LYS A 79 13.92 -20.27 3.18
N GLU A 80 15.08 -20.17 3.83
CA GLU A 80 15.27 -19.43 5.07
C GLU A 80 14.98 -17.93 4.90
N GLU A 81 15.35 -17.33 3.75
CA GLU A 81 15.01 -15.93 3.44
C GLU A 81 13.50 -15.72 3.35
N GLY A 82 12.75 -16.68 2.79
CA GLY A 82 11.29 -16.66 2.77
C GLY A 82 10.69 -16.82 4.17
N GLU A 83 11.18 -17.78 4.94
CA GLU A 83 10.73 -18.00 6.33
C GLU A 83 10.96 -16.77 7.22
N LYS A 84 12.09 -16.06 7.05
CA LYS A 84 12.39 -14.78 7.72
C LYS A 84 11.34 -13.69 7.48
N VAL A 85 10.70 -13.68 6.31
CA VAL A 85 9.60 -12.75 6.01
C VAL A 85 8.37 -13.12 6.84
N PHE A 86 8.00 -14.39 6.90
CA PHE A 86 6.78 -14.84 7.59
C PHE A 86 6.88 -14.79 9.12
N ILE A 87 8.09 -14.90 9.69
CA ILE A 87 8.28 -14.73 11.13
C ILE A 87 8.36 -13.26 11.55
N ALA A 88 8.28 -12.28 10.65
CA ALA A 88 8.30 -10.86 11.01
C ALA A 88 7.11 -10.49 11.92
N GLY A 89 7.29 -9.47 12.77
CA GLY A 89 6.23 -8.99 13.65
C GLY A 89 5.99 -9.83 14.90
N THR A 90 6.88 -10.78 15.22
CA THR A 90 6.81 -11.56 16.47
C THR A 90 7.69 -10.96 17.56
N LYS A 91 7.49 -11.41 18.81
CA LYS A 91 8.26 -10.98 19.98
C LYS A 91 9.78 -11.04 19.77
N TYR A 92 10.27 -11.97 18.95
CA TYR A 92 11.70 -12.24 18.77
C TYR A 92 12.27 -11.68 17.46
N THR A 93 11.44 -11.16 16.56
CA THR A 93 11.84 -10.77 15.20
C THR A 93 11.53 -9.32 14.86
N THR A 94 10.72 -8.65 15.68
CA THR A 94 10.49 -7.21 15.53
C THR A 94 11.76 -6.44 15.92
N PRO A 95 12.35 -5.67 15.01
CA PRO A 95 13.56 -4.90 15.30
C PRO A 95 13.29 -3.77 16.30
N ALA A 96 14.30 -3.41 17.08
CA ALA A 96 14.25 -2.21 17.90
C ALA A 96 14.15 -0.96 17.00
N THR A 97 13.59 0.14 17.53
CA THR A 97 13.35 1.36 16.75
C THR A 97 14.64 1.95 16.13
N SER A 98 15.79 1.78 16.78
CA SER A 98 17.10 2.20 16.25
C SER A 98 17.57 1.36 15.05
N ASP A 99 17.04 0.16 14.88
CA ASP A 99 17.58 -0.85 13.96
C ASP A 99 16.64 -1.11 12.77
N ILE A 100 15.53 -0.36 12.70
CA ILE A 100 14.61 -0.43 11.57
C ILE A 100 15.34 0.06 10.30
N PRO A 101 15.32 -0.72 9.20
CA PRO A 101 15.89 -0.28 7.93
C PRO A 101 15.19 0.96 7.37
N HIS A 102 15.99 1.89 6.84
CA HIS A 102 15.49 3.13 6.21
C HIS A 102 15.56 3.09 4.68
N SER A 103 16.17 2.03 4.12
CA SER A 103 16.22 1.81 2.68
C SER A 103 14.89 1.32 2.15
N TRP A 104 14.69 1.49 0.84
CA TRP A 104 13.54 0.89 0.17
C TRP A 104 13.54 -0.63 0.39
N PRO A 105 12.38 -1.21 0.73
CA PRO A 105 12.24 -2.66 0.83
C PRO A 105 12.39 -3.29 -0.56
N HIS A 106 12.80 -4.56 -0.57
CA HIS A 106 12.94 -5.37 -1.77
C HIS A 106 11.97 -6.56 -1.71
N PRO A 107 10.66 -6.33 -1.82
CA PRO A 107 9.64 -7.38 -1.77
C PRO A 107 9.83 -8.37 -2.92
N TRP A 108 9.66 -9.66 -2.63
CA TRP A 108 9.75 -10.75 -3.60
C TRP A 108 8.85 -11.94 -3.27
N VAL A 109 8.53 -12.17 -1.99
CA VAL A 109 7.69 -13.29 -1.54
C VAL A 109 6.28 -13.18 -2.13
N PHE A 110 5.73 -11.98 -2.26
CA PHE A 110 4.43 -11.73 -2.87
C PHE A 110 4.30 -12.37 -4.26
N SER A 111 5.38 -12.32 -5.06
CA SER A 111 5.45 -12.91 -6.39
C SER A 111 5.48 -14.44 -6.35
N ARG A 112 6.14 -15.03 -5.34
CA ARG A 112 6.19 -16.48 -5.17
C ARG A 112 4.85 -17.03 -4.71
N VAL A 113 4.18 -16.33 -3.80
CA VAL A 113 2.82 -16.66 -3.39
C VAL A 113 1.84 -16.50 -4.55
N PHE A 114 1.98 -15.46 -5.36
CA PHE A 114 1.18 -15.32 -6.60
C PHE A 114 1.37 -16.52 -7.52
N LEU A 115 2.62 -16.94 -7.77
CA LEU A 115 2.91 -18.11 -8.60
C LEU A 115 2.28 -19.40 -8.04
N VAL A 116 2.37 -19.62 -6.72
CA VAL A 116 1.71 -20.77 -6.08
C VAL A 116 0.21 -20.74 -6.32
N LEU A 117 -0.45 -19.59 -6.09
CA LEU A 117 -1.90 -19.44 -6.28
C LEU A 117 -2.32 -19.62 -7.74
N ILE A 118 -1.53 -19.11 -8.69
CA ILE A 118 -1.79 -19.28 -10.13
C ILE A 118 -1.58 -20.73 -10.58
N ILE A 119 -0.54 -21.42 -10.10
CA ILE A 119 -0.35 -22.85 -10.37
C ILE A 119 -1.52 -23.64 -9.82
N THR A 120 -1.93 -23.38 -8.57
CA THR A 120 -3.12 -24.01 -7.97
C THR A 120 -4.37 -23.73 -8.80
N TYR A 121 -4.57 -22.51 -9.28
CA TYR A 121 -5.70 -22.15 -10.14
C TYR A 121 -5.71 -22.98 -11.43
N PHE A 122 -4.58 -23.08 -12.13
CA PHE A 122 -4.48 -23.86 -13.36
C PHE A 122 -4.64 -25.37 -13.14
N LEU A 123 -4.17 -25.91 -12.02
CA LEU A 123 -4.41 -27.32 -11.65
C LEU A 123 -5.90 -27.57 -11.41
N LEU A 124 -6.58 -26.68 -10.69
CA LEU A 124 -8.03 -26.76 -10.49
C LEU A 124 -8.80 -26.60 -11.81
N LEU A 125 -8.30 -25.75 -12.71
CA LEU A 125 -8.88 -25.55 -14.04
C LEU A 125 -8.76 -26.83 -14.87
N ALA A 126 -7.58 -27.46 -14.86
CA ALA A 126 -7.35 -28.75 -15.50
C ALA A 126 -8.26 -29.85 -14.91
N CYS A 127 -8.40 -29.94 -13.59
CA CYS A 127 -9.35 -30.85 -12.94
C CYS A 127 -10.79 -30.63 -13.42
N THR A 128 -11.19 -29.38 -13.59
CA THR A 128 -12.56 -29.02 -13.98
C THR A 128 -12.83 -29.36 -15.45
N TYR A 129 -11.92 -29.01 -16.37
CA TYR A 129 -12.17 -29.09 -17.82
C TYR A 129 -11.58 -30.32 -18.52
N LEU A 130 -10.51 -30.91 -18.00
CA LEU A 130 -9.88 -32.10 -18.61
C LEU A 130 -10.37 -33.40 -17.99
N PHE A 131 -10.85 -33.35 -16.74
CA PHE A 131 -11.30 -34.52 -15.99
C PHE A 131 -12.78 -34.42 -15.57
N ASP A 132 -13.51 -33.40 -16.06
CA ASP A 132 -14.93 -33.17 -15.78
C ASP A 132 -15.31 -33.19 -14.29
N ASN A 133 -14.38 -32.77 -13.41
CA ASN A 133 -14.60 -32.82 -11.97
C ASN A 133 -15.23 -31.52 -11.46
N SER A 134 -16.55 -31.49 -11.34
CA SER A 134 -17.29 -30.31 -10.84
C SER A 134 -16.97 -29.94 -9.38
N ASN A 135 -16.42 -30.85 -8.58
CA ASN A 135 -16.06 -30.57 -7.18
C ASN A 135 -14.94 -29.53 -7.05
N THR A 136 -14.18 -29.26 -8.12
CA THR A 136 -13.12 -28.23 -8.11
C THR A 136 -13.62 -26.82 -8.40
N ILE A 137 -14.89 -26.64 -8.78
CA ILE A 137 -15.47 -25.32 -9.09
C ILE A 137 -15.44 -24.37 -7.87
N PRO A 138 -15.84 -24.76 -6.64
CA PRO A 138 -15.69 -23.89 -5.48
C PRO A 138 -14.23 -23.49 -5.23
N GLY A 139 -13.30 -24.44 -5.45
CA GLY A 139 -11.87 -24.17 -5.38
C GLY A 139 -11.40 -23.13 -6.40
N LEU A 140 -11.88 -23.21 -7.65
CA LEU A 140 -11.59 -22.23 -8.70
C LEU A 140 -12.06 -20.83 -8.30
N MET A 141 -13.30 -20.71 -7.80
CA MET A 141 -13.85 -19.42 -7.38
C MET A 141 -13.03 -18.82 -6.24
N VAL A 142 -12.66 -19.62 -5.23
CA VAL A 142 -11.86 -19.16 -4.08
C VAL A 142 -10.45 -18.76 -4.53
N ILE A 143 -9.71 -19.66 -5.17
CA ILE A 143 -8.31 -19.38 -5.55
C ILE A 143 -8.25 -18.23 -6.55
N GLY A 144 -9.15 -18.20 -7.54
CA GLY A 144 -9.22 -17.14 -8.54
C GLY A 144 -9.51 -15.77 -7.92
N SER A 145 -10.45 -15.69 -6.97
CA SER A 145 -10.81 -14.43 -6.30
C SER A 145 -9.75 -13.96 -5.31
N PHE A 146 -8.94 -14.87 -4.75
CA PHE A 146 -7.96 -14.56 -3.72
C PHE A 146 -6.56 -14.29 -4.29
N ALA A 147 -6.22 -14.85 -5.46
CA ALA A 147 -4.87 -14.85 -6.02
C ALA A 147 -4.23 -13.45 -6.03
N VAL A 148 -4.86 -12.48 -6.69
CA VAL A 148 -4.29 -11.13 -6.81
C VAL A 148 -4.44 -10.32 -5.52
N PRO A 149 -5.62 -10.22 -4.87
CA PRO A 149 -5.76 -9.43 -3.64
C PRO A 149 -4.78 -9.87 -2.54
N PHE A 150 -4.61 -11.18 -2.36
CA PHE A 150 -3.72 -11.72 -1.33
C PHE A 150 -2.25 -11.48 -1.66
N SER A 151 -1.85 -11.59 -2.93
CA SER A 151 -0.50 -11.24 -3.36
C SER A 151 -0.20 -9.75 -3.19
N VAL A 152 -1.13 -8.85 -3.52
CA VAL A 152 -0.95 -7.40 -3.27
C VAL A 152 -0.85 -7.11 -1.77
N LEU A 153 -1.61 -7.80 -0.93
CA LEU A 153 -1.45 -7.73 0.53
C LEU A 153 -0.05 -8.12 0.98
N LEU A 154 0.49 -9.24 0.48
CA LEU A 154 1.86 -9.64 0.85
C LEU A 154 2.92 -8.64 0.39
N PHE A 155 2.69 -7.94 -0.73
CA PHE A 155 3.54 -6.82 -1.11
C PHE A 155 3.53 -5.72 -0.03
N PHE A 156 2.36 -5.35 0.51
CA PHE A 156 2.28 -4.40 1.63
C PHE A 156 2.92 -4.94 2.92
N PHE A 157 2.84 -6.25 3.14
CA PHE A 157 3.47 -6.90 4.29
C PHE A 157 5.00 -6.81 4.21
N GLU A 158 5.58 -7.15 3.06
CA GLU A 158 7.03 -7.07 2.82
C GLU A 158 7.56 -5.62 2.80
N THR A 159 6.73 -4.67 2.37
CA THR A 159 7.11 -3.24 2.35
C THR A 159 6.97 -2.56 3.70
N ASN A 160 6.40 -3.22 4.71
CA ASN A 160 6.33 -2.73 6.09
C ASN A 160 7.71 -2.82 6.77
N ALA A 161 8.58 -1.84 6.50
CA ALA A 161 9.93 -1.76 7.05
C ALA A 161 10.03 -1.93 8.58
N PRO A 162 9.10 -1.39 9.41
CA PRO A 162 9.08 -1.64 10.86
C PRO A 162 9.00 -3.10 11.28
N ARG A 163 8.47 -4.01 10.44
CA ARG A 163 8.33 -5.46 10.72
C ARG A 163 7.73 -5.75 12.10
N ASN A 164 6.71 -4.97 12.46
CA ASN A 164 6.08 -4.97 13.79
C ASN A 164 4.60 -5.41 13.78
N ILE A 165 4.13 -5.97 12.66
CA ILE A 165 2.81 -6.59 12.53
C ILE A 165 3.06 -8.03 12.11
N SER A 166 2.49 -8.99 12.83
CA SER A 166 2.70 -10.41 12.56
C SER A 166 1.86 -10.90 11.38
N VAL A 167 2.27 -11.99 10.73
CA VAL A 167 1.43 -12.66 9.71
C VAL A 167 0.08 -13.08 10.29
N PHE A 168 0.04 -13.49 11.56
CA PHE A 168 -1.21 -13.85 12.23
C PHE A 168 -2.18 -12.65 12.30
N ASP A 169 -1.69 -11.47 12.64
CA ASP A 169 -2.49 -10.23 12.61
C ASP A 169 -2.94 -9.89 11.19
N VAL A 170 -2.06 -10.06 10.20
CA VAL A 170 -2.40 -9.86 8.78
C VAL A 170 -3.54 -10.77 8.34
N VAL A 171 -3.46 -12.06 8.66
CA VAL A 171 -4.50 -13.06 8.40
C VAL A 171 -5.80 -12.68 9.10
N ARG A 172 -5.73 -12.28 10.38
CA ARG A 172 -6.90 -11.83 11.15
C ARG A 172 -7.57 -10.61 10.50
N MET A 173 -6.79 -9.62 10.08
CA MET A 173 -7.30 -8.42 9.40
C MET A 173 -7.89 -8.74 8.02
N PHE A 174 -7.27 -9.67 7.29
CA PHE A 174 -7.80 -10.12 6.00
C PHE A 174 -9.16 -10.81 6.15
N PHE A 175 -9.25 -11.86 6.97
CA PHE A 175 -10.47 -12.64 7.11
C PHE A 175 -11.55 -11.89 7.90
N ILE A 176 -11.27 -11.52 9.15
CA ILE A 176 -12.27 -10.89 10.02
C ILE A 176 -12.50 -9.45 9.57
N GLY A 177 -11.43 -8.71 9.28
CA GLY A 177 -11.56 -7.31 8.87
C GLY A 177 -12.21 -7.15 7.51
N GLY A 178 -11.86 -7.97 6.51
CA GLY A 178 -12.48 -7.94 5.20
C GLY A 178 -13.98 -8.20 5.24
N VAL A 179 -14.40 -9.27 5.93
CA VAL A 179 -15.83 -9.61 6.09
C VAL A 179 -16.56 -8.57 6.95
N ALA A 180 -15.95 -8.08 8.03
CA ALA A 180 -16.54 -7.02 8.85
C ALA A 180 -16.73 -5.72 8.04
N ALA A 181 -15.84 -5.42 7.09
CA ALA A 181 -15.99 -4.25 6.23
C ALA A 181 -17.15 -4.42 5.23
N LEU A 182 -17.37 -5.63 4.71
CA LEU A 182 -18.58 -5.94 3.94
C LEU A 182 -19.85 -5.74 4.78
N VAL A 183 -19.87 -6.27 6.01
CA VAL A 183 -21.01 -6.08 6.93
C VAL A 183 -21.23 -4.60 7.23
N ALA A 184 -20.17 -3.84 7.51
CA ALA A 184 -20.27 -2.40 7.76
C ALA A 184 -20.86 -1.65 6.55
N THR A 185 -20.40 -1.98 5.34
CA THR A 185 -20.96 -1.44 4.09
C THR A 185 -22.45 -1.78 3.93
N LEU A 186 -22.85 -3.03 4.17
CA LEU A 186 -24.25 -3.47 4.09
C LEU A 186 -25.15 -2.77 5.11
N VAL A 187 -24.66 -2.53 6.33
CA VAL A 187 -25.37 -1.75 7.34
C VAL A 187 -25.57 -0.29 6.90
N ILE A 188 -24.58 0.31 6.23
CA ILE A 188 -24.75 1.67 5.70
C ILE A 188 -25.74 1.68 4.53
N TYR A 189 -25.70 0.68 3.64
CA TYR A 189 -26.67 0.54 2.55
C TYR A 189 -28.11 0.34 3.00
N SER A 190 -28.33 -0.30 4.17
CA SER A 190 -29.70 -0.43 4.71
C SER A 190 -30.29 0.89 5.20
N ILE A 191 -29.44 1.88 5.52
CA ILE A 191 -29.83 3.23 5.92
C ILE A 191 -29.93 4.16 4.70
N ILE A 192 -29.02 4.00 3.74
CA ILE A 192 -28.93 4.81 2.53
C ILE A 192 -29.03 3.88 1.31
N PRO A 193 -30.24 3.58 0.83
CA PRO A 193 -30.44 2.68 -0.31
C PRO A 193 -29.86 3.29 -1.59
N VAL A 194 -29.13 2.48 -2.36
CA VAL A 194 -28.58 2.88 -3.65
C VAL A 194 -29.31 2.16 -4.77
N GLY A 195 -29.81 2.93 -5.75
CA GLY A 195 -30.49 2.40 -6.94
C GLY A 195 -29.51 1.97 -8.04
N LYS A 196 -30.02 1.84 -9.27
CA LYS A 196 -29.20 1.51 -10.45
C LYS A 196 -28.02 2.47 -10.62
N LEU A 197 -26.86 1.95 -11.04
CA LEU A 197 -25.65 2.76 -11.25
C LEU A 197 -25.91 3.91 -12.24
N ASN A 198 -25.72 5.11 -11.72
CA ASN A 198 -25.64 6.38 -12.45
C ASN A 198 -24.53 7.21 -11.78
N TYR A 199 -24.23 8.42 -12.28
CA TYR A 199 -23.15 9.23 -11.69
C TYR A 199 -23.33 9.48 -10.19
N PHE A 200 -24.54 9.82 -9.73
CA PHE A 200 -24.79 10.07 -8.32
C PHE A 200 -24.66 8.79 -7.48
N ASN A 201 -25.24 7.69 -7.94
CA ASN A 201 -25.20 6.40 -7.26
C ASN A 201 -23.78 5.82 -7.23
N ALA A 202 -22.97 6.02 -8.27
CA ALA A 202 -21.55 5.63 -8.28
C ALA A 202 -20.75 6.41 -7.23
N LEU A 203 -21.04 7.70 -7.04
CA LEU A 203 -20.41 8.50 -5.99
C LEU A 203 -20.81 7.98 -4.60
N LEU A 204 -22.08 7.65 -4.45
CA LEU A 204 -22.64 7.16 -3.21
C LEU A 204 -22.09 5.78 -2.82
N VAL A 205 -21.98 4.84 -3.78
CA VAL A 205 -21.26 3.55 -3.61
C VAL A 205 -19.84 3.81 -3.13
N GLY A 206 -19.07 4.62 -3.87
CA GLY A 206 -17.69 4.93 -3.49
C GLY A 206 -17.57 5.54 -2.10
N PHE A 207 -18.48 6.43 -1.72
CA PHE A 207 -18.49 7.01 -0.38
C PHE A 207 -18.84 5.98 0.71
N ILE A 208 -19.91 5.21 0.51
CA ILE A 208 -20.42 4.24 1.48
C ILE A 208 -19.39 3.15 1.73
N GLU A 209 -18.87 2.54 0.67
CA GLU A 209 -17.99 1.39 0.83
C GLU A 209 -16.63 1.76 1.40
N GLU A 210 -16.07 2.90 1.00
CA GLU A 210 -14.80 3.36 1.54
C GLU A 210 -14.96 3.80 3.01
N THR A 211 -16.15 4.30 3.39
CA THR A 211 -16.49 4.57 4.80
C THR A 211 -16.60 3.29 5.62
N GLY A 212 -17.28 2.26 5.11
CA GLY A 212 -17.37 0.94 5.75
C GLY A 212 -15.99 0.33 6.02
N LYS A 213 -15.10 0.35 5.02
CA LYS A 213 -13.70 -0.08 5.18
C LYS A 213 -12.94 0.80 6.18
N MET A 214 -13.11 2.12 6.12
CA MET A 214 -12.45 3.06 7.03
C MET A 214 -12.74 2.77 8.50
N ILE A 215 -14.01 2.48 8.84
CA ILE A 215 -14.42 2.14 10.21
C ILE A 215 -13.61 0.94 10.71
N ILE A 216 -13.57 -0.15 9.94
CA ILE A 216 -12.86 -1.37 10.34
C ILE A 216 -11.35 -1.15 10.43
N VAL A 217 -10.76 -0.44 9.46
CA VAL A 217 -9.34 -0.08 9.48
C VAL A 217 -9.00 0.77 10.70
N ALA A 218 -9.85 1.73 11.08
CA ALA A 218 -9.68 2.55 12.27
C ALA A 218 -9.70 1.72 13.56
N LEU A 219 -10.58 0.71 13.66
CA LEU A 219 -10.62 -0.20 14.81
C LEU A 219 -9.30 -0.96 14.97
N PHE A 220 -8.75 -1.52 13.89
CA PHE A 220 -7.46 -2.22 13.94
C PHE A 220 -6.28 -1.29 14.23
N ILE A 221 -6.25 -0.09 13.64
CA ILE A 221 -5.21 0.90 13.94
C ILE A 221 -5.22 1.28 15.43
N ARG A 222 -6.42 1.45 16.01
CA ARG A 222 -6.59 1.77 17.43
C ARG A 222 -6.20 0.58 18.32
N SER A 223 -6.63 -0.64 17.99
CA SER A 223 -6.34 -1.84 18.80
C SER A 223 -4.85 -2.19 18.80
N LEU A 224 -4.18 -2.06 17.65
CA LEU A 224 -2.74 -2.33 17.50
C LEU A 224 -1.86 -1.14 17.91
N ASN A 225 -2.46 0.01 18.24
CA ASN A 225 -1.76 1.27 18.54
C ASN A 225 -0.67 1.60 17.50
N SER A 226 -1.01 1.45 16.21
CA SER A 226 -0.02 1.51 15.13
C SER A 226 0.65 2.88 15.02
N LYS A 227 1.99 2.90 14.97
CA LYS A 227 2.77 4.15 14.97
C LYS A 227 3.18 4.65 13.58
N TYR A 228 3.48 3.74 12.67
CA TYR A 228 4.10 4.07 11.39
C TYR A 228 3.08 4.14 10.25
N ILE A 229 3.28 5.06 9.31
CA ILE A 229 2.44 5.18 8.10
C ILE A 229 2.42 3.85 7.33
N LEU A 230 3.54 3.13 7.31
CA LEU A 230 3.64 1.80 6.68
C LEU A 230 2.75 0.75 7.37
N ASN A 231 2.55 0.85 8.69
CA ASN A 231 1.56 0.03 9.40
C ASN A 231 0.15 0.35 8.90
N GLY A 232 -0.17 1.64 8.75
CA GLY A 232 -1.45 2.09 8.21
C GLY A 232 -1.72 1.52 6.81
N LEU A 233 -0.73 1.58 5.92
CA LEU A 233 -0.81 0.97 4.59
C LEU A 233 -1.10 -0.54 4.67
N LEU A 234 -0.35 -1.29 5.50
CA LEU A 234 -0.53 -2.74 5.65
C LEU A 234 -1.90 -3.11 6.23
N ILE A 235 -2.33 -2.43 7.30
CA ILE A 235 -3.64 -2.71 7.93
C ILE A 235 -4.76 -2.44 6.93
N GLY A 236 -4.69 -1.29 6.24
CA GLY A 236 -5.64 -0.94 5.19
C GLY A 236 -5.66 -1.96 4.06
N ALA A 237 -4.49 -2.33 3.54
CA ALA A 237 -4.35 -3.34 2.49
C ALA A 237 -4.92 -4.71 2.93
N ALA A 238 -4.74 -5.11 4.19
CA ALA A 238 -5.25 -6.38 4.70
C ALA A 238 -6.78 -6.42 4.67
N VAL A 239 -7.43 -5.39 5.22
CA VAL A 239 -8.90 -5.25 5.21
C VAL A 239 -9.42 -5.15 3.77
N GLY A 240 -8.79 -4.33 2.92
CA GLY A 240 -9.20 -4.15 1.53
C GLY A 240 -9.01 -5.40 0.66
N ALA A 241 -7.96 -6.18 0.90
CA ALA A 241 -7.73 -7.46 0.23
C ALA A 241 -8.78 -8.50 0.62
N GLY A 242 -9.14 -8.59 1.90
CA GLY A 242 -10.23 -9.44 2.35
C GLY A 242 -11.56 -9.04 1.70
N PHE A 243 -11.90 -7.74 1.77
CA PHE A 243 -13.09 -7.20 1.12
C PHE A 243 -13.15 -7.57 -0.36
N ALA A 244 -12.08 -7.29 -1.12
CA ALA A 244 -12.01 -7.58 -2.55
C ALA A 244 -12.17 -9.08 -2.86
N ALA A 245 -11.52 -9.94 -2.08
CA ALA A 245 -11.52 -11.38 -2.31
C ALA A 245 -12.91 -12.00 -2.07
N PHE A 246 -13.55 -11.67 -0.95
CA PHE A 246 -14.88 -12.20 -0.61
C PHE A 246 -15.98 -11.63 -1.50
N GLU A 247 -15.90 -10.34 -1.85
CA GLU A 247 -16.83 -9.72 -2.77
C GLU A 247 -16.70 -10.34 -4.18
N SER A 248 -15.47 -10.52 -4.68
CA SER A 248 -15.25 -11.11 -6.01
C SER A 248 -15.70 -12.57 -6.08
N LEU A 249 -15.54 -13.33 -4.99
CA LEU A 249 -16.10 -14.67 -4.85
C LEU A 249 -17.64 -14.65 -4.96
N GLY A 250 -18.28 -13.72 -4.25
CA GLY A 250 -19.73 -13.52 -4.34
C GLY A 250 -20.20 -13.16 -5.74
N TYR A 251 -19.50 -12.26 -6.45
CA TYR A 251 -19.81 -11.92 -7.84
C TYR A 251 -19.62 -13.11 -8.77
N ALA A 252 -18.51 -13.85 -8.66
CA ALA A 252 -18.26 -15.02 -9.49
C ALA A 252 -19.35 -16.08 -9.33
N PHE A 253 -19.81 -16.30 -8.09
CA PHE A 253 -20.92 -17.20 -7.80
C PHE A 253 -22.25 -16.69 -8.37
N ASN A 254 -22.68 -15.47 -8.00
CA ASN A 254 -23.99 -14.95 -8.38
C ASN A 254 -24.15 -14.79 -9.89
N TYR A 255 -23.16 -14.23 -10.60
CA TYR A 255 -23.25 -14.09 -12.05
C TYR A 255 -23.24 -15.44 -12.79
N SER A 256 -22.51 -16.44 -12.25
CA SER A 256 -22.54 -17.79 -12.79
C SER A 256 -23.91 -18.43 -12.64
N VAL A 257 -24.51 -18.31 -11.45
CA VAL A 257 -25.85 -18.82 -11.15
C VAL A 257 -26.91 -18.13 -12.01
N ASP A 258 -26.87 -16.80 -12.12
CA ASP A 258 -27.79 -16.03 -12.97
C ASP A 258 -27.68 -16.44 -14.44
N ALA A 259 -26.45 -16.63 -14.95
CA ALA A 259 -26.22 -17.11 -16.30
C ALA A 259 -26.77 -18.53 -16.52
N ALA A 260 -26.57 -19.44 -15.55
CA ALA A 260 -27.13 -20.79 -15.60
C ALA A 260 -28.66 -20.76 -15.70
N PHE A 261 -29.34 -19.90 -14.93
CA PHE A 261 -30.79 -19.77 -14.96
C PHE A 261 -31.32 -19.10 -16.23
N LEU A 262 -30.68 -18.02 -16.67
CA LEU A 262 -31.14 -17.22 -17.81
C LEU A 262 -30.97 -17.95 -19.14
N PHE A 263 -29.82 -18.61 -19.34
CA PHE A 263 -29.49 -19.28 -20.60
C PHE A 263 -29.76 -20.77 -20.58
N LYS A 264 -30.02 -21.37 -19.41
CA LYS A 264 -30.19 -22.82 -19.22
C LYS A 264 -29.00 -23.63 -19.76
N ASP A 265 -27.80 -23.05 -19.68
CA ASP A 265 -26.56 -23.62 -20.19
C ASP A 265 -25.45 -23.48 -19.14
N ILE A 266 -24.93 -24.63 -18.70
CA ILE A 266 -23.88 -24.70 -17.67
C ILE A 266 -22.51 -24.26 -18.19
N HIS A 267 -22.27 -24.36 -19.51
CA HIS A 267 -21.03 -23.89 -20.12
C HIS A 267 -20.97 -22.36 -20.07
N ILE A 268 -22.06 -21.68 -20.40
CA ILE A 268 -22.18 -20.21 -20.30
C ILE A 268 -22.01 -19.76 -18.83
N ALA A 269 -22.55 -20.52 -17.88
CA ALA A 269 -22.36 -20.26 -16.45
C ALA A 269 -20.88 -20.36 -16.02
N GLY A 270 -20.16 -21.38 -16.51
CA GLY A 270 -18.74 -21.56 -16.26
C GLY A 270 -17.88 -20.46 -16.91
N GLU A 271 -18.16 -20.08 -18.15
CA GLU A 271 -17.47 -18.99 -18.84
C GLU A 271 -17.70 -17.64 -18.14
N THR A 272 -18.94 -17.37 -17.72
CA THR A 272 -19.28 -16.16 -16.97
C THR A 272 -18.51 -16.09 -15.66
N MET A 273 -18.44 -17.20 -14.92
CA MET A 273 -17.64 -17.29 -13.70
C MET A 273 -16.16 -16.95 -13.96
N ILE A 274 -15.54 -17.57 -14.97
CA ILE A 274 -14.13 -17.34 -15.31
C ILE A 274 -13.89 -15.89 -15.73
N ASN A 275 -14.78 -15.32 -16.54
CA ASN A 275 -14.68 -13.93 -16.98
C ASN A 275 -14.74 -12.96 -15.79
N VAL A 276 -15.63 -13.22 -14.82
CA VAL A 276 -15.73 -12.43 -13.59
C VAL A 276 -14.45 -12.56 -12.77
N ILE A 277 -13.97 -13.79 -12.53
CA ILE A 277 -12.73 -14.06 -11.79
C ILE A 277 -11.54 -13.33 -12.43
N PHE A 278 -11.38 -13.45 -13.75
CA PHE A 278 -10.29 -12.82 -14.48
C PHE A 278 -10.38 -11.29 -14.38
N SER A 279 -11.56 -10.73 -14.69
CA SER A 279 -11.82 -9.29 -14.67
C SER A 279 -11.56 -8.68 -13.29
N ARG A 280 -12.10 -9.29 -12.23
CA ARG A 280 -11.89 -8.87 -10.84
C ARG A 280 -10.45 -9.07 -10.36
N GLY A 281 -9.81 -10.15 -10.81
CA GLY A 281 -8.44 -10.52 -10.47
C GLY A 281 -7.45 -9.42 -10.83
N TRP A 282 -7.29 -9.09 -12.12
CA TRP A 282 -6.30 -8.08 -12.52
C TRP A 282 -6.65 -6.67 -12.04
N GLN A 283 -7.95 -6.34 -11.95
CA GLN A 283 -8.42 -5.06 -11.44
C GLN A 283 -8.07 -4.83 -9.97
N SER A 284 -7.97 -5.90 -9.17
CA SER A 284 -7.59 -5.83 -7.76
C SER A 284 -6.18 -5.28 -7.53
N ILE A 285 -5.34 -5.19 -8.57
CA ILE A 285 -4.03 -4.51 -8.53
C ILE A 285 -4.18 -3.03 -8.14
N GLY A 286 -5.26 -2.37 -8.55
CA GLY A 286 -5.51 -0.94 -8.25
C GLY A 286 -6.87 -0.61 -7.65
N GLY A 287 -7.60 -1.62 -7.17
CA GLY A 287 -8.92 -1.49 -6.55
C GLY A 287 -8.89 -1.40 -5.02
N HIS A 288 -9.85 -2.06 -4.37
CA HIS A 288 -10.10 -1.95 -2.92
C HIS A 288 -8.87 -2.17 -2.03
N VAL A 289 -7.92 -3.02 -2.42
CA VAL A 289 -6.69 -3.28 -1.64
C VAL A 289 -5.90 -1.99 -1.42
N VAL A 290 -5.58 -1.29 -2.50
CA VAL A 290 -4.77 -0.06 -2.45
C VAL A 290 -5.59 1.13 -1.97
N TRP A 291 -6.91 1.16 -2.23
CA TRP A 291 -7.81 2.19 -1.72
C TRP A 291 -7.88 2.16 -0.19
N ALA A 292 -8.09 0.97 0.38
CA ALA A 292 -8.09 0.79 1.82
C ALA A 292 -6.69 1.03 2.44
N ALA A 293 -5.61 0.68 1.73
CA ALA A 293 -4.25 1.03 2.17
C ALA A 293 -4.07 2.54 2.33
N ILE A 294 -4.54 3.35 1.36
CA ILE A 294 -4.53 4.82 1.46
C ILE A 294 -5.33 5.29 2.67
N THR A 295 -6.51 4.72 2.91
CA THR A 295 -7.34 5.01 4.09
C THR A 295 -6.60 4.72 5.40
N GLY A 296 -5.92 3.59 5.52
CA GLY A 296 -5.15 3.26 6.72
C GLY A 296 -3.95 4.20 6.92
N ALA A 297 -3.25 4.56 5.85
CA ALA A 297 -2.21 5.59 5.90
C ALA A 297 -2.76 6.95 6.34
N ALA A 298 -3.93 7.35 5.82
CA ALA A 298 -4.60 8.61 6.18
C ALA A 298 -4.87 8.70 7.68
N LEU A 299 -5.39 7.62 8.28
CA LEU A 299 -5.68 7.53 9.72
C LEU A 299 -4.40 7.64 10.57
N VAL A 300 -3.32 6.93 10.18
CA VAL A 300 -2.05 7.02 10.91
C VAL A 300 -1.40 8.40 10.77
N ILE A 301 -1.47 9.02 9.59
CA ILE A 301 -0.98 10.39 9.36
C ILE A 301 -1.76 11.38 10.24
N ALA A 302 -3.09 11.27 10.26
CA ALA A 302 -3.95 12.20 11.00
C ALA A 302 -3.76 12.12 12.51
N LYS A 303 -3.57 10.91 13.06
CA LYS A 303 -3.35 10.74 14.50
C LYS A 303 -1.94 11.11 14.98
N GLY A 304 -0.93 11.06 14.10
CA GLY A 304 0.46 11.23 14.49
C GLY A 304 0.89 10.27 15.61
N ASP A 305 1.49 10.82 16.68
CA ASP A 305 1.91 10.05 17.86
C ASP A 305 0.79 9.77 18.86
N GLN A 306 -0.40 10.33 18.67
CA GLN A 306 -1.54 10.10 19.55
C GLN A 306 -2.18 8.73 19.30
N LYS A 307 -2.98 8.29 20.27
CA LYS A 307 -3.92 7.18 20.06
C LYS A 307 -5.03 7.64 19.13
N LEU A 308 -5.44 6.79 18.18
CA LEU A 308 -6.49 7.14 17.23
C LEU A 308 -7.81 7.38 17.97
N GLY A 309 -8.37 8.57 17.77
CA GLY A 309 -9.66 9.01 18.33
C GLY A 309 -10.50 9.73 17.28
N MET A 310 -11.81 9.84 17.51
CA MET A 310 -12.78 10.32 16.51
C MET A 310 -12.45 11.70 15.94
N HIS A 311 -11.94 12.63 16.74
CA HIS A 311 -11.60 13.98 16.28
C HIS A 311 -10.58 13.99 15.13
N HIS A 312 -9.70 12.99 15.03
CA HIS A 312 -8.72 12.89 13.95
C HIS A 312 -9.36 12.68 12.58
N ILE A 313 -10.51 11.98 12.53
CA ILE A 313 -11.25 11.68 11.29
C ILE A 313 -11.88 12.97 10.72
N PHE A 314 -12.10 13.98 11.55
CA PHE A 314 -12.63 15.27 11.12
C PHE A 314 -11.55 16.31 10.77
N THR A 315 -10.27 15.91 10.77
CA THR A 315 -9.17 16.82 10.42
C THR A 315 -8.99 16.93 8.91
N GLY A 316 -8.59 18.12 8.42
CA GLY A 316 -8.20 18.29 7.01
C GLY A 316 -7.02 17.39 6.61
N THR A 317 -6.16 17.03 7.55
CA THR A 317 -5.04 16.09 7.34
C THR A 317 -5.52 14.70 6.95
N PHE A 318 -6.60 14.21 7.57
CA PHE A 318 -7.24 12.94 7.20
C PHE A 318 -7.90 13.01 5.83
N TRP A 319 -8.81 13.98 5.65
CA TRP A 319 -9.61 14.12 4.42
C TRP A 319 -8.77 14.35 3.17
N LYS A 320 -7.63 15.02 3.29
CA LYS A 320 -6.65 15.19 2.21
C LYS A 320 -6.25 13.85 1.54
N TRP A 321 -6.22 12.77 2.30
CA TRP A 321 -5.88 11.43 1.78
C TRP A 321 -7.11 10.57 1.58
N PHE A 322 -8.10 10.64 2.47
CA PHE A 322 -9.29 9.79 2.40
C PHE A 322 -10.23 10.12 1.24
N ILE A 323 -10.20 11.34 0.70
CA ILE A 323 -10.98 11.67 -0.51
C ILE A 323 -10.48 10.94 -1.76
N ILE A 324 -9.21 10.52 -1.78
CA ILE A 324 -8.59 9.85 -2.93
C ILE A 324 -9.27 8.50 -3.22
N PRO A 325 -9.37 7.54 -2.28
CA PRO A 325 -10.07 6.28 -2.55
C PRO A 325 -11.53 6.48 -2.93
N ILE A 326 -12.25 7.43 -2.31
CA ILE A 326 -13.65 7.74 -2.68
C ILE A 326 -13.72 8.21 -4.14
N ALA A 327 -12.85 9.15 -4.55
CA ALA A 327 -12.82 9.66 -5.91
C ALA A 327 -12.43 8.58 -6.93
N LEU A 328 -11.44 7.76 -6.61
CA LEU A 328 -11.02 6.65 -7.47
C LEU A 328 -12.15 5.63 -7.66
N HIS A 329 -12.83 5.26 -6.58
CA HIS A 329 -13.95 4.33 -6.60
C HIS A 329 -15.13 4.91 -7.39
N PHE A 330 -15.49 6.17 -7.15
CA PHE A 330 -16.52 6.88 -7.93
C PHE A 330 -16.22 6.83 -9.44
N VAL A 331 -14.99 7.16 -9.84
CA VAL A 331 -14.61 7.15 -11.26
C VAL A 331 -14.56 5.72 -11.81
N TRP A 332 -14.20 4.74 -10.99
CA TRP A 332 -14.22 3.32 -11.36
C TRP A 332 -15.63 2.87 -11.75
N ASP A 333 -16.63 3.22 -10.94
CA ASP A 333 -18.03 2.79 -11.12
C ASP A 333 -18.85 3.71 -12.01
N CYS A 334 -18.30 4.88 -12.35
CA CYS A 334 -18.96 5.81 -13.25
C CYS A 334 -19.33 5.13 -14.59
N PRO A 335 -20.54 5.39 -15.12
CA PRO A 335 -21.04 4.75 -16.33
C PRO A 335 -20.35 5.21 -17.63
N PHE A 336 -19.34 6.07 -17.55
CA PHE A 336 -18.50 6.41 -18.70
C PHE A 336 -17.38 5.37 -18.85
N ASN A 337 -17.19 4.90 -20.07
CA ASN A 337 -16.09 4.01 -20.41
C ASN A 337 -15.57 4.38 -21.81
N PRO A 338 -14.53 5.23 -21.89
CA PRO A 338 -14.16 5.87 -23.16
C PRO A 338 -13.55 4.89 -24.16
N LEU A 339 -12.86 3.85 -23.68
CA LEU A 339 -12.24 2.81 -24.50
C LEU A 339 -12.39 1.44 -23.79
N PRO A 340 -13.59 0.83 -23.85
CA PRO A 340 -13.91 -0.40 -23.10
C PRO A 340 -13.08 -1.60 -23.54
N ALA A 341 -12.75 -1.69 -24.84
CA ALA A 341 -12.01 -2.82 -25.43
C ALA A 341 -10.63 -3.06 -24.79
N ILE A 342 -10.01 -2.02 -24.24
CA ILE A 342 -8.69 -2.10 -23.60
C ILE A 342 -8.75 -1.78 -22.10
N ALA A 343 -9.94 -1.69 -21.51
CA ALA A 343 -10.14 -1.28 -20.11
C ALA A 343 -9.34 -0.01 -19.74
N PHE A 344 -9.30 0.97 -20.65
CA PHE A 344 -8.44 2.16 -20.54
C PHE A 344 -8.63 2.90 -19.21
N LYS A 345 -9.90 3.06 -18.80
CA LYS A 345 -10.27 3.71 -17.55
C LYS A 345 -9.59 3.04 -16.36
N GLN A 346 -9.73 1.72 -16.24
CA GLN A 346 -9.14 0.94 -15.15
C GLN A 346 -7.61 1.02 -15.17
N ILE A 347 -6.97 0.91 -16.34
CA ILE A 347 -5.52 1.03 -16.47
C ILE A 347 -5.02 2.40 -15.96
N VAL A 348 -5.67 3.49 -16.38
CA VAL A 348 -5.31 4.85 -15.93
C VAL A 348 -5.48 4.99 -14.42
N LEU A 349 -6.60 4.52 -13.86
CA LEU A 349 -6.84 4.59 -12.42
C LEU A 349 -5.82 3.77 -11.62
N ILE A 350 -5.43 2.58 -12.11
CA ILE A 350 -4.37 1.76 -11.52
C ILE A 350 -3.04 2.54 -11.50
N VAL A 351 -2.64 3.16 -12.61
CA VAL A 351 -1.39 3.95 -12.67
C VAL A 351 -1.44 5.12 -11.67
N VAL A 352 -2.56 5.84 -11.62
CA VAL A 352 -2.75 6.99 -10.73
C VAL A 352 -2.66 6.57 -9.26
N VAL A 353 -3.35 5.49 -8.85
CA VAL A 353 -3.34 5.06 -7.45
C VAL A 353 -1.97 4.54 -7.02
N TRP A 354 -1.24 3.83 -7.89
CA TRP A 354 0.10 3.37 -7.57
C TRP A 354 1.11 4.50 -7.39
N PHE A 355 0.94 5.61 -8.11
CA PHE A 355 1.73 6.81 -7.85
C PHE A 355 1.48 7.37 -6.43
N VAL A 356 0.23 7.34 -5.96
CA VAL A 356 -0.13 7.73 -4.59
C VAL A 356 0.47 6.77 -3.57
N ILE A 357 0.36 5.45 -3.79
CA ILE A 357 0.94 4.41 -2.91
C ILE A 357 2.45 4.58 -2.79
N LEU A 358 3.17 4.73 -3.90
CA LEU A 358 4.62 4.91 -3.89
C LEU A 358 5.05 6.18 -3.13
N ARG A 359 4.28 7.26 -3.23
CA ARG A 359 4.49 8.48 -2.42
C ARG A 359 4.25 8.23 -0.93
N LEU A 360 3.21 7.47 -0.56
CA LEU A 360 2.92 7.13 0.83
C LEU A 360 3.98 6.19 1.42
N ILE A 361 4.47 5.21 0.66
CA ILE A 361 5.60 4.35 1.07
C ILE A 361 6.84 5.20 1.29
N SER A 362 7.18 6.09 0.35
CA SER A 362 8.32 7.01 0.50
C SER A 362 8.18 7.90 1.75
N LYS A 363 6.97 8.42 2.01
CA LYS A 363 6.68 9.20 3.21
C LYS A 363 6.82 8.37 4.49
N GLY A 364 6.37 7.11 4.47
CA GLY A 364 6.51 6.18 5.59
C GLY A 364 7.98 5.83 5.88
N LEU A 365 8.79 5.58 4.86
CA LEU A 365 10.24 5.34 5.03
C LEU A 365 10.95 6.56 5.62
N LYS A 366 10.60 7.77 5.17
CA LYS A 366 11.11 9.01 5.77
C LYS A 366 10.67 9.20 7.23
N GLN A 367 9.45 8.80 7.57
CA GLN A 367 8.98 8.84 8.96
C GLN A 367 9.80 7.88 9.85
N VAL A 368 10.05 6.67 9.36
CA VAL A 368 10.83 5.65 10.06
C VAL A 368 12.27 6.13 10.28
N SER A 369 12.89 6.79 9.29
CA SER A 369 14.25 7.32 9.43
C SER A 369 14.39 8.41 10.48
N VAL A 370 13.44 9.34 10.53
CA VAL A 370 13.39 10.39 11.56
C VAL A 370 13.23 9.78 12.95
N ILE A 371 12.28 8.86 13.12
CA ILE A 371 12.01 8.22 14.42
C ILE A 371 13.23 7.40 14.90
N SER A 372 13.88 6.68 13.99
CA SER A 372 15.05 5.87 14.31
C SER A 372 16.28 6.72 14.66
N ALA A 373 16.50 7.83 13.96
CA ALA A 373 17.56 8.78 14.27
C ALA A 373 17.36 9.40 15.66
N ALA A 374 16.13 9.82 15.99
CA ALA A 374 15.79 10.33 17.32
C ALA A 374 16.02 9.26 18.41
N SER A 375 15.66 8.01 18.15
CA SER A 375 15.91 6.90 19.08
C SER A 375 17.39 6.59 19.28
N LYS A 376 18.24 6.79 18.28
CA LYS A 376 19.69 6.62 18.41
C LYS A 376 20.34 7.75 19.21
N ALA A 377 19.84 8.98 19.07
CA ALA A 377 20.35 10.15 19.79
C ALA A 377 19.96 10.18 21.28
N ALA A 378 18.91 9.44 21.66
CA ALA A 378 18.45 9.32 23.04
C ALA A 378 19.09 8.15 23.82
N LYS A 379 19.88 7.30 23.15
CA LYS A 379 20.76 6.29 23.75
C LYS A 379 22.14 6.92 23.96
#